data_AF-A0A4P1RYR0-F1
#
_entry.id   AF-A0A4P1RYR0-F1
#
_cell.length_a   1.000
_cell.length_b   1.000
_cell.length_c   1.000
_cell.angle_alpha   90.00
_cell.angle_beta   90.00
_cell.angle_gamma   90.00
#
_symmetry.space_group_name_H-M   'P 1'
#
loop_
_entity.id
_entity.type
_entity.pdbx_description
1 polymer ?
#
loop_
_entity_poly.entity_id
_entity_poly.type
_entity_poly.pdbx_seq_one_letter_code
_entity_poly.pdbx_strand_id
1 'polypeptide(L)'
;MIVANNFLFALGTVIGYALELYIWIVIVRSLITWVNADPRNPVVQFLASLVDPVTRRMRRAMPFLRMGMMDISPLLLIFFLFFLKIFVVRTLIQLSM
;
A
#
# COMPACT_ATOMS: atom_id res chain seq x y z
N MET A 1 3.47 -22.28 22.33
CA MET A 1 3.88 -21.66 23.62
C MET A 1 3.13 -20.34 23.74
N ILE A 2 2.53 -20.02 24.89
CA ILE A 2 1.69 -18.81 25.06
C ILE A 2 2.39 -17.53 24.55
N VAL A 3 3.68 -17.37 24.87
CA VAL A 3 4.48 -16.22 24.45
C VAL A 3 4.62 -16.13 22.93
N ALA A 4 4.90 -17.25 22.25
CA ALA A 4 5.07 -17.27 20.79
C ALA A 4 3.75 -16.95 20.06
N ASN A 5 2.64 -17.49 20.55
CA ASN A 5 1.31 -17.22 20.01
C ASN A 5 0.95 -15.73 20.14
N ASN A 6 1.10 -15.14 21.33
CA ASN A 6 0.85 -13.71 21.54
C ASN A 6 1.75 -12.83 20.66
N PHE A 7 3.00 -13.21 20.47
CA PHE A 7 3.92 -12.50 19.60
C PHE A 7 3.47 -12.52 18.13
N LEU A 8 3.07 -13.68 17.60
CA LEU A 8 2.56 -13.81 16.23
C LEU A 8 1.27 -13.01 16.02
N PHE A 9 0.36 -13.03 16.99
CA PHE A 9 -0.87 -12.24 16.96
C PHE A 9 -0.56 -10.73 16.88
N ALA A 10 0.30 -10.25 17.78
CA ALA A 10 0.71 -8.85 17.83
C ALA A 10 1.40 -8.42 16.52
N LEU A 11 2.29 -9.27 15.99
CA LEU A 11 3.00 -9.02 14.74
C LEU A 11 2.01 -8.92 13.57
N GLY A 12 1.11 -9.89 13.42
CA GLY A 12 0.06 -9.85 12.39
C GLY A 12 -0.78 -8.57 12.49
N THR A 13 -1.15 -8.18 13.70
CA THR A 13 -1.96 -6.98 13.96
C THR A 13 -1.23 -5.70 13.55
N VAL A 14 0.03 -5.53 13.96
CA VAL A 14 0.85 -4.36 13.60
C VAL A 14 1.08 -4.28 12.09
N ILE A 15 1.38 -5.40 11.43
CA ILE A 15 1.49 -5.47 9.97
C ILE A 15 0.16 -5.08 9.31
N GLY A 16 -0.97 -5.55 9.86
CA GLY A 16 -2.31 -5.19 9.39
C GLY A 16 -2.56 -3.68 9.41
N TYR A 17 -2.23 -3.01 10.51
CA TYR A 17 -2.35 -1.54 10.60
C TYR A 17 -1.39 -0.81 9.66
N ALA A 18 -0.15 -1.28 9.52
CA ALA A 18 0.81 -0.69 8.59
C ALA A 18 0.35 -0.78 7.14
N LEU A 19 -0.19 -1.94 6.72
CA LEU A 19 -0.75 -2.13 5.39
C LEU A 19 -1.98 -1.24 5.16
N GLU A 20 -2.86 -1.11 6.15
CA GLU A 20 -4.03 -0.24 6.06
C GLU A 20 -3.66 1.24 5.93
N LEU A 21 -2.72 1.71 6.75
CA LEU A 21 -2.18 3.05 6.64
C LEU A 21 -1.58 3.30 5.26
N TYR A 22 -0.81 2.34 4.74
CA TYR A 22 -0.19 2.48 3.43
C TYR A 22 -1.22 2.47 2.28
N ILE A 23 -2.29 1.67 2.38
CA ILE A 23 -3.43 1.73 1.44
C ILE A 23 -4.01 3.15 1.42
N TRP A 24 -4.27 3.75 2.57
CA TRP A 24 -4.77 5.13 2.65
C TRP A 24 -3.80 6.15 2.06
N ILE A 25 -2.50 6.01 2.30
CA ILE A 25 -1.46 6.86 1.70
C ILE A 25 -1.51 6.78 0.16
N VAL A 26 -1.62 5.57 -0.40
CA VAL A 26 -1.72 5.37 -1.86
C VAL A 26 -3.01 5.99 -2.41
N ILE A 27 -4.14 5.84 -1.71
CA ILE A 27 -5.42 6.46 -2.10
C ILE A 27 -5.29 7.98 -2.13
N VAL A 28 -4.82 8.60 -1.03
CA VAL A 28 -4.69 10.07 -0.93
C VAL A 28 -3.73 10.60 -2.00
N ARG A 29 -2.58 9.95 -2.21
CA ARG A 29 -1.64 10.32 -3.29
C ARG A 29 -2.31 10.28 -4.67
N SER A 30 -3.10 9.25 -4.94
CA SER A 30 -3.79 9.07 -6.22
C SER A 30 -4.83 10.17 -6.44
N LEU A 31 -5.64 10.47 -5.41
CA LEU A 31 -6.59 11.58 -5.47
C LEU A 31 -5.90 12.92 -5.72
N ILE A 32 -4.76 13.17 -5.05
CA ILE A 32 -3.92 14.36 -5.27
C ILE A 32 -3.47 14.50 -6.72
N THR A 33 -3.16 13.38 -7.42
CA THR A 33 -2.82 13.44 -8.84
C THR A 33 -4.01 13.81 -9.72
N TRP A 34 -5.23 13.40 -9.37
CA TRP A 34 -6.43 13.70 -10.16
C TRP A 34 -6.89 15.14 -10.02
N VAL A 35 -6.72 15.74 -8.84
CA VAL A 35 -7.05 17.15 -8.62
C VAL A 35 -5.91 18.11 -9.02
N ASN A 36 -4.79 17.58 -9.51
CA ASN A 36 -3.61 18.35 -9.94
C ASN A 36 -3.10 19.33 -8.87
N ALA A 37 -2.91 18.86 -7.63
CA ALA A 37 -2.43 19.71 -6.53
C ALA A 37 -0.98 20.18 -6.74
N ASP A 38 -0.61 21.32 -6.11
CA ASP A 38 0.72 21.93 -6.24
C ASP A 38 1.85 20.96 -5.80
N PRO A 39 2.77 20.57 -6.69
CA PRO A 39 3.91 19.71 -6.38
C PRO A 39 4.89 20.30 -5.34
N ARG A 40 4.85 21.61 -5.08
CA ARG A 40 5.71 22.27 -4.09
C ARG A 40 5.22 22.08 -2.65
N ASN A 41 3.99 21.60 -2.46
CA ASN A 41 3.46 21.34 -1.13
C ASN A 41 4.23 20.18 -0.46
N PRO A 42 4.79 20.38 0.75
CA PRO A 42 5.54 19.34 1.47
C PRO A 42 4.76 18.03 1.65
N VAL A 43 3.44 18.10 1.84
CA VAL A 43 2.58 16.90 1.98
C VAL A 43 2.51 16.12 0.67
N VAL A 44 2.40 16.82 -0.47
CA VAL A 44 2.40 16.19 -1.79
C VAL A 44 3.73 15.50 -2.06
N GLN A 45 4.85 16.15 -1.72
CA GLN A 45 6.20 15.58 -1.87
C GLN A 45 6.41 14.37 -0.98
N PHE A 46 5.95 14.43 0.27
CA PHE A 46 6.02 13.31 1.20
C PHE A 46 5.24 12.09 0.66
N LEU A 47 3.99 12.29 0.26
CA LEU A 47 3.17 11.21 -0.31
C LEU A 47 3.77 10.66 -1.61
N ALA A 48 4.28 11.52 -2.47
CA ALA A 48 4.97 11.12 -3.70
C ALA A 48 6.23 10.29 -3.40
N SER A 49 7.01 10.68 -2.39
CA SER A 49 8.24 9.96 -2.01
C SER A 49 7.96 8.53 -1.54
N LEU A 50 6.80 8.29 -0.93
CA LEU A 50 6.40 6.96 -0.47
C LEU A 50 5.82 6.09 -1.59
N VAL A 51 4.97 6.67 -2.44
CA VAL A 51 4.16 5.90 -3.40
C VAL A 51 4.80 5.81 -4.79
N ASP A 52 5.45 6.89 -5.25
CA ASP A 52 5.95 6.99 -6.62
C ASP A 52 7.08 5.98 -6.93
N PRO A 53 8.02 5.66 -6.02
CA PRO A 53 9.02 4.62 -6.27
C PRO A 53 8.39 3.24 -6.53
N VAL A 54 7.34 2.89 -5.78
CA VAL A 54 6.64 1.61 -5.91
C VAL A 54 5.88 1.55 -7.22
N THR A 55 5.05 2.55 -7.49
CA THR A 55 4.29 2.62 -8.75
C THR A 55 5.21 2.73 -9.97
N ARG A 56 6.37 3.41 -9.88
CA ARG A 56 7.38 3.46 -10.94
C ARG A 56 8.01 2.10 -11.22
N ARG A 57 8.22 1.26 -10.21
CA ARG A 57 8.69 -0.13 -10.41
C ARG A 57 7.59 -0.98 -11.06
N MET A 58 6.35 -0.86 -10.60
CA MET A 58 5.21 -1.57 -11.18
C MET A 58 5.02 -1.22 -12.66
N ARG A 59 5.08 0.06 -13.03
CA ARG A 59 4.99 0.51 -14.43
C ARG A 59 6.14 0.01 -15.30
N ARG A 60 7.33 -0.23 -14.72
CA ARG A 60 8.45 -0.82 -15.45
C ARG A 60 8.23 -2.31 -15.69
N ALA A 61 7.72 -3.04 -14.69
CA ALA A 61 7.45 -4.47 -14.80
C ALA A 61 6.22 -4.77 -15.66
N MET A 62 5.21 -3.90 -15.62
CA MET A 62 3.93 -4.03 -16.32
C MET A 62 3.64 -2.73 -17.09
N PRO A 63 4.27 -2.52 -18.27
CA PRO A 63 4.13 -1.29 -19.05
C PRO A 63 2.70 -0.98 -19.48
N PHE A 64 1.88 -2.03 -19.66
CA PHE A 64 0.46 -1.93 -20.02
C PHE A 64 -0.40 -1.23 -18.96
N LEU A 65 0.09 -1.04 -17.72
CA LEU A 65 -0.60 -0.29 -16.67
C LEU A 65 -0.64 1.22 -16.93
N ARG A 66 0.22 1.72 -17.83
CA ARG A 66 0.13 3.07 -18.36
C ARG A 66 -0.83 3.08 -19.55
N MET A 67 -2.14 3.15 -19.27
CA MET A 67 -3.15 3.38 -20.31
C MET A 67 -3.43 4.88 -20.45
N GLY A 68 -2.77 5.53 -21.42
CA GLY A 68 -3.04 6.93 -21.77
C GLY A 68 -2.74 7.93 -20.65
N MET A 69 -3.66 8.89 -20.43
CA MET A 69 -3.50 9.97 -19.43
C MET A 69 -3.84 9.55 -17.98
N MET A 70 -4.38 8.35 -17.75
CA MET A 70 -4.78 7.89 -16.42
C MET A 70 -3.93 6.71 -15.97
N ASP A 71 -3.19 6.88 -14.87
CA ASP A 71 -2.33 5.84 -14.32
C ASP A 71 -3.15 4.88 -13.42
N ILE A 72 -3.32 3.63 -13.86
CA ILE A 72 -4.05 2.59 -13.12
C ILE A 72 -3.13 1.90 -12.08
N SER A 73 -1.82 2.17 -12.10
CA SER A 73 -0.85 1.55 -11.19
C SER A 73 -1.20 1.68 -9.70
N PRO A 74 -1.70 2.83 -9.19
CA PRO A 74 -2.08 2.94 -7.79
C PRO A 74 -3.27 2.04 -7.43
N LEU A 75 -4.22 1.84 -8.34
CA LEU A 75 -5.35 0.93 -8.13
C LEU A 75 -4.87 -0.52 -8.01
N LEU A 76 -3.98 -0.95 -8.91
CA LEU A 76 -3.38 -2.29 -8.82
C LEU A 76 -2.56 -2.45 -7.52
N LEU A 77 -1.85 -1.40 -7.10
CA LEU A 77 -1.10 -1.42 -5.85
C LEU A 77 -2.04 -1.61 -4.66
N ILE A 78 -3.17 -0.90 -4.62
CA ILE A 78 -4.19 -1.05 -3.59
C ILE A 78 -4.72 -2.49 -3.56
N PHE A 79 -5.05 -3.08 -4.72
CA PHE A 79 -5.50 -4.47 -4.79
C PHE A 79 -4.46 -5.44 -4.24
N PHE A 80 -3.20 -5.25 -4.60
CA PHE A 80 -2.11 -6.08 -4.10
C PHE A 80 -1.91 -5.94 -2.58
N LEU A 81 -2.04 -4.72 -2.04
CA LEU A 81 -1.97 -4.48 -0.60
C LEU A 81 -3.15 -5.13 0.16
N PHE A 82 -4.36 -5.09 -0.40
CA PHE A 82 -5.49 -5.85 0.15
C PHE A 82 -5.25 -7.34 0.12
N PHE A 83 -4.69 -7.87 -0.98
CA PHE A 83 -4.29 -9.26 -1.04
C PHE A 83 -3.29 -9.61 0.06
N LEU A 84 -2.23 -8.80 0.26
CA LEU A 84 -1.27 -9.02 1.36
C LEU A 84 -1.93 -8.96 2.74
N LYS A 85 -2.85 -8.01 2.96
CA LYS A 85 -3.59 -7.91 4.23
C LYS A 85 -4.44 -9.15 4.46
N ILE A 86 -5.15 -9.64 3.44
CA ILE A 86 -6.01 -10.82 3.60
C ILE A 86 -5.16 -12.08 3.75
N PHE A 87 -4.13 -12.25 2.94
CA PHE A 87 -3.31 -13.45 2.93
C PHE A 87 -2.35 -13.46 4.12
N VAL A 88 -1.39 -12.54 4.18
CA VAL A 88 -0.31 -12.55 5.19
C VAL A 88 -0.85 -12.33 6.59
N VAL A 89 -1.68 -11.29 6.81
CA VAL A 89 -2.13 -10.95 8.18
C VAL A 89 -3.07 -12.01 8.72
N ARG A 90 -4.05 -12.49 7.92
CA ARG A 90 -4.93 -13.56 8.40
C ARG A 90 -4.15 -14.84 8.66
N THR A 91 -3.19 -15.22 7.81
CA THR A 91 -2.36 -16.39 8.08
C THR A 91 -1.56 -16.24 9.36
N LEU A 92 -0.92 -15.09 9.62
CA LEU A 92 -0.19 -14.86 10.87
C LEU A 92 -1.09 -14.94 12.12
N ILE A 93 -2.28 -14.35 12.04
CA ILE A 93 -3.26 -14.41 13.15
C ILE A 93 -3.78 -15.85 13.32
N GLN A 94 -4.03 -16.58 12.24
CA GLN A 94 -4.46 -17.99 12.31
C GLN A 94 -3.39 -18.89 12.93
N LEU A 95 -2.11 -18.66 12.61
CA LEU A 95 -1.00 -19.39 13.23
C LEU A 95 -0.80 -19.06 14.72
N SER A 96 -1.37 -17.94 15.20
CA SER A 96 -1.30 -17.54 16.60
C SER A 96 -2.37 -18.20 17.48
N MET A 97 -3.46 -18.69 16.87
CA MET A 97 -4.55 -19.40 17.55
C MET A 97 -4.15 -20.86 17.77
#